data_AF-A0A7V3FUW5-F1
#
_entry.id   AF-A0A7V3FUW5-F1
#
_cell.length_a   1.000
_cell.length_b   1.000
_cell.length_c   1.000
_cell.angle_alpha   90.00
_cell.angle_beta   90.00
_cell.angle_gamma   90.00
#
_symmetry.space_group_name_H-M   'P 1'
#
loop_
_entity.id
_entity.type
_entity.pdbx_description
1 polymer ?
#
loop_
_entity_poly.entity_id
_entity_poly.type
_entity_poly.pdbx_seq_one_letter_code
_entity_poly.pdbx_strand_id
1 'polypeptide(L)'
;MSSELLKSVQYLKSIGPKRAESFAKIGIHTIRDLLYYFPTRYLDRTNILNSSDIIKFVINGFEGEVTIIGKVVDSEIHHYNKKEILKVRFKDSTGLFECIWFQGAKYFKDVFNEGQYFAISSKPVITKYGHLQFAHPDFDRLSEIESRDFLNTGKIIPFYRVPKQLRESNIGDFSLRRIIQYAILNYSHYLEETLPDYLIKQNNFLSIVETINTLHFPANYNSLTIAKERMKYEEIFYFECMLAIKKYFYNETIINSPFRIKSNLVKNFLKSLKFELTNSQLKVLSEIRKDLESNKPMNRLLQGDVGSGKTIVALISMLIAIDNGFQSAFLVPTEILADQHYKTFNSYLNSF
;
A
#
# COMPACT_ATOMS: atom_id res chain seq x y z
N MET A 1 -21.50 -12.81 10.39
CA MET A 1 -20.07 -13.14 10.58
C MET A 1 -19.93 -14.34 11.51
N SER A 2 -19.38 -15.45 11.00
CA SER A 2 -19.21 -16.71 11.73
C SER A 2 -18.33 -16.59 12.98
N SER A 3 -18.74 -17.20 14.10
CA SER A 3 -17.95 -17.26 15.34
C SER A 3 -16.64 -18.03 15.19
N GLU A 4 -16.55 -18.92 14.20
CA GLU A 4 -15.33 -19.68 13.88
C GLU A 4 -14.17 -18.76 13.48
N LEU A 5 -14.44 -17.70 12.73
CA LEU A 5 -13.43 -16.76 12.26
C LEU A 5 -12.89 -15.84 13.36
N LEU A 6 -13.66 -15.65 14.44
CA LEU A 6 -13.28 -14.84 15.60
C LEU A 6 -12.45 -15.62 16.62
N LYS A 7 -12.28 -16.93 16.44
CA LYS A 7 -11.42 -17.73 17.32
C LYS A 7 -9.99 -17.23 17.25
N SER A 8 -9.31 -17.30 18.39
CA SER A 8 -7.91 -16.93 18.49
C SER A 8 -7.04 -17.81 17.59
N VAL A 9 -6.01 -17.23 16.97
CA VAL A 9 -5.01 -17.97 16.19
C VAL A 9 -4.32 -19.09 16.98
N GLN A 10 -4.36 -19.06 18.32
CA GLN A 10 -3.81 -20.12 19.17
C GLN A 10 -4.41 -21.52 18.92
N TYR A 11 -5.59 -21.60 18.30
CA TYR A 11 -6.24 -22.86 17.99
C TYR A 11 -5.82 -23.43 16.63
N LEU A 12 -5.02 -22.68 15.85
CA LEU A 12 -4.47 -23.18 14.60
C LEU A 12 -3.31 -24.14 14.88
N LYS A 13 -3.24 -25.19 14.05
CA LYS A 13 -2.15 -26.16 14.11
C LYS A 13 -0.81 -25.43 14.00
N SER A 14 0.11 -25.73 14.91
CA SER A 14 1.46 -25.14 15.00
C SER A 14 1.54 -23.74 15.64
N ILE A 15 0.43 -23.20 16.17
CA ILE A 15 0.42 -21.94 16.93
C ILE A 15 0.09 -22.26 18.39
N GLY A 16 1.10 -22.51 19.22
CA GLY A 16 0.91 -22.59 20.68
C GLY A 16 0.79 -21.20 21.33
N PRO A 17 0.52 -21.10 22.65
CA PRO A 17 0.31 -19.84 23.36
C PRO A 17 1.41 -18.80 23.13
N LYS A 18 2.68 -19.22 23.23
CA LYS A 18 3.85 -18.37 22.99
C LYS A 18 3.91 -17.78 21.57
N ARG A 19 3.47 -18.54 20.56
CA ARG A 19 3.37 -18.06 19.17
C ARG A 19 2.15 -17.18 18.97
N ALA A 20 1.03 -17.47 19.62
CA ALA A 20 -0.15 -16.62 19.58
C ALA A 20 0.14 -15.21 20.14
N GLU A 21 0.94 -15.11 21.21
CA GLU A 21 1.39 -13.82 21.73
C GLU A 21 2.21 -13.01 20.71
N SER A 22 3.06 -13.65 19.91
CA SER A 22 3.84 -12.94 18.88
C SER A 22 2.98 -12.46 17.72
N PHE A 23 1.93 -13.19 17.35
CA PHE A 23 0.90 -12.74 16.41
C PHE A 23 0.08 -11.56 16.97
N ALA A 24 -0.33 -11.63 18.24
CA ALA A 24 -1.10 -10.56 18.88
C ALA A 24 -0.31 -9.23 18.91
N LYS A 25 1.01 -9.29 19.13
CA LYS A 25 1.90 -8.10 19.10
C LYS A 25 1.95 -7.38 17.75
N ILE A 26 1.55 -8.05 16.66
CA ILE A 26 1.49 -7.46 15.32
C ILE A 26 0.05 -7.21 14.85
N GLY A 27 -0.92 -7.27 15.77
CA GLY A 27 -2.33 -7.01 15.50
C GLY A 27 -3.11 -8.21 14.92
N ILE A 28 -2.53 -9.42 14.93
CA ILE A 28 -3.20 -10.63 14.45
C ILE A 28 -3.69 -11.41 15.67
N HIS A 29 -4.99 -11.31 15.97
CA HIS A 29 -5.59 -11.96 17.14
C HIS A 29 -6.43 -13.17 16.74
N THR A 30 -7.15 -13.05 15.64
CA THR A 30 -8.16 -14.00 15.18
C THR A 30 -7.76 -14.71 13.89
N ILE A 31 -8.44 -15.82 13.58
CA ILE A 31 -8.27 -16.52 12.30
C ILE A 31 -8.59 -15.58 11.13
N ARG A 32 -9.62 -14.72 11.26
CA ARG A 32 -9.90 -13.68 10.26
C ARG A 32 -8.71 -12.78 10.02
N ASP A 33 -8.09 -12.25 11.07
CA ASP A 33 -6.94 -11.35 10.93
C ASP A 33 -5.81 -12.02 10.14
N LEU A 34 -5.59 -13.32 10.38
CA LEU A 34 -4.59 -14.11 9.66
C LEU A 34 -4.95 -14.33 8.18
N LEU A 35 -6.23 -14.58 7.87
CA LEU A 35 -6.71 -14.72 6.48
C LEU A 35 -6.63 -13.40 5.68
N TYR A 36 -6.58 -12.26 6.35
CA TYR A 36 -6.35 -10.95 5.72
C TYR A 36 -4.88 -10.49 5.82
N TYR A 37 -3.97 -11.35 6.28
CA TYR A 37 -2.54 -11.06 6.34
C TYR A 37 -1.85 -11.40 5.01
N PHE A 38 -1.96 -10.52 4.01
CA PHE A 38 -1.56 -10.82 2.65
C PHE A 38 -0.03 -10.82 2.40
N PRO A 39 0.45 -11.56 1.38
CA PRO A 39 1.84 -11.49 0.93
C PRO A 39 2.22 -10.09 0.44
N THR A 40 3.46 -9.68 0.71
CA THR A 40 4.04 -8.43 0.18
C THR A 40 4.64 -8.59 -1.21
N ARG A 41 5.09 -9.79 -1.57
CA ARG A 41 5.72 -10.09 -2.86
C ARG A 41 5.26 -11.46 -3.37
N TYR A 42 5.30 -11.63 -4.69
CA TYR A 42 5.03 -12.89 -5.38
C TYR A 42 6.18 -13.16 -6.32
N LEU A 43 6.77 -14.35 -6.24
CA LEU A 43 7.85 -14.79 -7.11
C LEU A 43 7.30 -15.69 -8.20
N ASP A 44 7.45 -15.28 -9.45
CA ASP A 44 7.12 -16.10 -10.61
C ASP A 44 8.17 -17.20 -10.83
N ARG A 45 7.71 -18.44 -10.86
CA ARG A 45 8.54 -19.61 -11.16
C ARG A 45 8.48 -20.05 -12.62
N THR A 46 7.54 -19.54 -13.41
CA THR A 46 7.48 -19.87 -14.85
C THR A 46 8.70 -19.37 -15.62
N ASN A 47 9.37 -18.35 -15.09
CA ASN A 47 10.55 -17.73 -15.68
C ASN A 47 11.84 -18.00 -14.87
N ILE A 48 11.87 -19.02 -14.00
CA ILE A 48 13.12 -19.40 -13.32
C ILE A 48 14.06 -20.04 -14.33
N LEU A 49 15.25 -19.47 -14.42
CA LEU A 49 16.30 -19.93 -15.30
C LEU A 49 17.33 -20.71 -14.50
N ASN A 50 17.93 -21.70 -15.15
CA ASN A 50 19.14 -22.33 -14.64
C ASN A 50 20.38 -21.53 -15.05
N SER A 51 21.51 -21.78 -14.39
CA SER A 51 22.76 -21.06 -14.53
C SER A 51 23.28 -21.06 -15.97
N SER A 52 23.19 -22.21 -16.66
CA SER A 52 23.53 -22.32 -18.08
C SER A 52 22.69 -21.41 -18.98
N ASP A 53 21.37 -21.36 -18.80
CA ASP A 53 20.50 -20.51 -19.62
C ASP A 53 20.73 -19.02 -19.36
N ILE A 54 20.99 -18.65 -18.11
CA ILE A 54 21.35 -17.27 -17.74
C ILE A 54 22.66 -16.85 -18.41
N ILE A 55 23.68 -17.70 -18.40
CA ILE A 55 24.95 -17.42 -19.06
C ILE A 55 24.72 -17.12 -20.55
N LYS A 56 23.91 -17.93 -21.24
CA LYS A 56 23.57 -17.69 -22.66
C LYS A 56 22.88 -16.35 -22.86
N PHE A 57 21.93 -15.98 -22.01
CA PHE A 57 21.25 -14.68 -22.11
C PHE A 57 22.20 -13.52 -21.91
N VAL A 58 23.08 -13.58 -20.90
CA VAL A 58 24.06 -12.51 -20.64
C VAL A 58 25.03 -12.35 -21.80
N ILE A 59 25.53 -13.45 -22.37
CA ILE A 59 26.40 -13.41 -23.55
C ILE A 59 25.67 -12.78 -24.74
N ASN A 60 24.36 -13.00 -24.87
CA ASN A 60 23.52 -12.41 -25.91
C ASN A 60 23.04 -10.97 -25.58
N GLY A 61 23.63 -10.31 -24.57
CA GLY A 61 23.37 -8.91 -24.25
C GLY A 61 22.14 -8.67 -23.38
N PHE A 62 21.62 -9.68 -22.69
CA PHE A 62 20.52 -9.49 -21.74
C PHE A 62 20.98 -8.73 -20.49
N GLU A 63 20.26 -7.66 -20.15
CA GLU A 63 20.60 -6.77 -19.03
C GLU A 63 19.56 -6.72 -17.91
N GLY A 64 18.50 -7.52 -17.99
CA GLY A 64 17.43 -7.55 -17.01
C GLY A 64 17.76 -8.37 -15.75
N GLU A 65 16.86 -8.32 -14.78
CA GLU A 65 16.90 -9.21 -13.61
C GLU A 65 16.43 -10.61 -13.99
N VAL A 66 17.08 -11.61 -13.40
CA VAL A 66 16.67 -13.03 -13.51
C VAL A 66 16.47 -13.60 -12.13
N THR A 67 15.66 -14.67 -12.04
CA THR A 67 15.53 -15.46 -10.82
C THR A 67 16.09 -16.86 -11.06
N ILE A 68 16.96 -17.30 -10.14
CA ILE A 68 17.57 -18.63 -10.13
C ILE A 68 17.36 -19.28 -8.76
N ILE A 69 17.19 -20.61 -8.73
CA ILE A 69 17.19 -21.38 -7.49
C ILE A 69 18.52 -22.10 -7.36
N GLY A 70 19.16 -21.97 -6.21
CA GLY A 70 20.40 -22.67 -5.91
C GLY A 70 20.44 -23.23 -4.49
N LYS A 71 21.15 -24.34 -4.33
CA LYS A 71 21.56 -24.90 -3.04
C LYS A 71 22.91 -24.30 -2.64
N VAL A 72 23.02 -23.78 -1.42
CA VAL A 72 24.30 -23.31 -0.87
C VAL A 72 25.26 -24.49 -0.80
N VAL A 73 26.42 -24.34 -1.45
CA VAL A 73 27.56 -25.27 -1.37
C VAL A 73 28.48 -24.83 -0.25
N ASP A 74 28.85 -23.55 -0.22
CA ASP A 74 29.68 -22.97 0.84
C ASP A 74 29.54 -21.45 0.87
N SER A 75 30.06 -20.86 1.95
CA SER A 75 30.13 -19.42 2.15
C SER A 75 31.44 -19.00 2.83
N GLU A 76 32.13 -18.04 2.22
CA GLU A 76 33.45 -17.55 2.65
C GLU A 76 33.48 -16.03 2.73
N ILE A 77 34.12 -15.49 3.79
CA ILE A 77 34.37 -14.05 3.91
C ILE A 77 35.81 -13.80 3.48
N HIS A 78 35.99 -13.03 2.41
CA HIS A 78 37.28 -12.54 1.96
C HIS A 78 37.55 -11.15 2.52
N HIS A 79 38.74 -10.95 3.08
CA HIS A 79 39.20 -9.68 3.61
C HIS A 79 40.09 -8.98 2.59
N TYR A 80 39.69 -7.78 2.17
CA TYR A 80 40.46 -6.91 1.28
C TYR A 80 40.71 -5.57 1.98
N ASN A 81 41.89 -5.43 2.59
CA ASN A 81 42.25 -4.29 3.44
C ASN A 81 41.18 -4.05 4.53
N LYS A 82 40.51 -2.89 4.51
CA LYS A 82 39.43 -2.53 5.45
C LYS A 82 38.04 -3.02 5.03
N LYS A 83 37.90 -3.74 3.91
CA LYS A 83 36.62 -4.22 3.38
C LYS A 83 36.49 -5.73 3.57
N GLU A 84 35.30 -6.17 3.96
CA GLU A 84 34.92 -7.58 4.02
C GLU A 84 33.94 -7.85 2.87
N ILE A 85 34.17 -8.92 2.10
CA ILE A 85 33.27 -9.36 1.04
C ILE A 85 32.85 -10.79 1.34
N LEU A 86 31.54 -11.02 1.50
CA LEU A 86 31.00 -12.37 1.58
C LEU A 86 30.81 -12.90 0.16
N LYS A 87 31.33 -14.10 -0.09
CA LYS A 87 31.06 -14.89 -1.29
C LYS A 87 30.32 -16.15 -0.88
N VAL A 88 29.18 -16.40 -1.50
CA VAL A 88 28.39 -17.63 -1.29
C VAL A 88 28.31 -18.36 -2.63
N ARG A 89 28.75 -19.62 -2.65
CA ARG A 89 28.66 -20.47 -3.84
C ARG A 89 27.38 -21.28 -3.77
N PHE A 90 26.63 -21.25 -4.88
CA PHE A 90 25.41 -22.00 -5.06
C PHE A 90 25.56 -23.01 -6.19
N LYS A 91 24.84 -24.12 -6.06
CA LYS A 91 24.68 -25.15 -7.09
C LYS A 91 23.22 -25.26 -7.48
N ASP A 92 22.95 -25.19 -8.77
CA ASP A 92 21.64 -25.51 -9.33
C ASP A 92 21.68 -26.84 -10.12
N SER A 93 20.71 -27.07 -10.99
CA SER A 93 20.64 -28.27 -11.82
C SER A 93 21.69 -28.33 -12.93
N THR A 94 22.29 -27.21 -13.34
CA THR A 94 23.18 -27.15 -14.53
C THR A 94 24.59 -26.66 -14.23
N GLY A 95 24.85 -26.05 -13.08
CA GLY A 95 26.16 -25.49 -12.79
C GLY A 95 26.29 -24.84 -11.41
N LEU A 96 27.38 -24.09 -11.26
CA LEU A 96 27.69 -23.28 -10.09
C LEU A 96 27.53 -21.80 -10.44
N PHE A 97 27.04 -21.04 -9.47
CA PHE A 97 27.01 -19.58 -9.54
C PHE A 97 27.34 -18.98 -8.18
N GLU A 98 27.71 -17.71 -8.18
CA GLU A 98 28.18 -17.02 -6.98
C GLU A 98 27.27 -15.84 -6.63
N CYS A 99 27.00 -15.65 -5.35
CA CYS A 99 26.43 -14.40 -4.86
C CYS A 99 27.44 -13.69 -3.98
N ILE A 100 27.58 -12.38 -4.16
CA ILE A 100 28.52 -11.56 -3.40
C ILE A 100 27.83 -10.41 -2.68
N TRP A 101 28.27 -10.15 -1.46
CA TRP A 101 27.84 -9.00 -0.66
C TRP A 101 29.06 -8.20 -0.21
N PHE A 102 29.10 -6.93 -0.61
CA PHE A 102 30.14 -5.97 -0.20
C PHE A 102 29.84 -5.31 1.16
N GLN A 103 28.67 -5.57 1.73
CA GLN A 103 28.19 -5.03 3.01
C GLN A 103 27.41 -6.11 3.77
N GLY A 104 27.48 -6.11 5.09
CA GLY A 104 26.74 -7.05 5.93
C GLY A 104 27.28 -8.49 5.90
N ALA A 105 28.57 -8.69 5.57
CA ALA A 105 29.17 -10.01 5.35
C ALA A 105 28.89 -11.01 6.50
N LYS A 106 29.03 -10.59 7.75
CA LYS A 106 28.75 -11.44 8.93
C LYS A 106 27.27 -11.85 9.02
N TYR A 107 26.36 -10.90 8.84
CA TYR A 107 24.92 -11.16 8.88
C TYR A 107 24.50 -12.17 7.79
N PHE A 108 24.94 -11.96 6.55
CA PHE A 108 24.57 -12.84 5.45
C PHE A 108 25.24 -14.22 5.57
N LYS A 109 26.44 -14.31 6.17
CA LYS A 109 27.07 -15.61 6.44
C LYS A 109 26.19 -16.48 7.34
N ASP A 110 25.59 -15.91 8.37
CA ASP A 110 24.68 -16.63 9.28
C ASP A 110 23.36 -17.05 8.59
N VAL A 111 22.97 -16.34 7.53
CA VAL A 111 21.79 -16.65 6.72
C VAL A 111 22.06 -17.82 5.77
N PHE A 112 23.17 -17.79 5.03
CA PHE A 112 23.50 -18.76 3.98
C PHE A 112 24.32 -19.93 4.51
N ASN A 113 23.63 -20.88 5.13
CA ASN A 113 24.25 -22.11 5.62
C ASN A 113 24.25 -23.19 4.54
N GLU A 114 25.30 -24.00 4.51
CA GLU A 114 25.45 -25.12 3.58
C GLU A 114 24.21 -26.02 3.57
N GLY A 115 23.85 -26.48 2.37
CA GLY A 115 22.72 -27.39 2.18
C GLY A 115 21.37 -26.72 2.00
N GLN A 116 21.22 -25.44 2.34
CA GLN A 116 19.96 -24.71 2.24
C GLN A 116 19.70 -24.22 0.81
N TYR A 117 18.44 -24.19 0.42
CA TYR A 117 18.00 -23.70 -0.90
C TYR A 117 17.53 -22.25 -0.81
N PHE A 118 17.84 -21.47 -1.83
CA PHE A 118 17.39 -20.08 -1.95
C PHE A 118 16.95 -19.79 -3.38
N ALA A 119 15.90 -18.97 -3.51
CA ALA A 119 15.63 -18.23 -4.74
C ALA A 119 16.42 -16.93 -4.69
N ILE A 120 17.17 -16.64 -5.74
CA ILE A 120 18.06 -15.50 -5.90
C ILE A 120 17.56 -14.68 -7.09
N SER A 121 17.29 -13.39 -6.87
CA SER A 121 16.82 -12.46 -7.90
C SER A 121 17.77 -11.26 -8.00
N SER A 122 18.38 -11.05 -9.16
CA SER A 122 19.27 -9.90 -9.44
C SER A 122 19.65 -9.87 -10.92
N LYS A 123 20.21 -8.74 -11.37
CA LYS A 123 20.95 -8.67 -12.63
C LYS A 123 22.16 -9.63 -12.58
N PRO A 124 22.28 -10.57 -13.54
CA PRO A 124 23.41 -11.49 -13.63
C PRO A 124 24.63 -10.81 -14.28
N VAL A 125 25.84 -11.16 -13.82
CA VAL A 125 27.10 -10.69 -14.38
C VAL A 125 28.04 -11.88 -14.60
N ILE A 126 28.68 -11.93 -15.77
CA ILE A 126 29.79 -12.87 -15.99
C ILE A 126 31.08 -12.20 -15.53
N THR A 127 31.74 -12.82 -14.55
CA THR A 127 33.02 -12.33 -14.04
C THR A 127 34.13 -12.45 -15.10
N LYS A 128 35.25 -11.75 -14.88
CA LYS A 128 36.45 -11.87 -15.75
C LYS A 128 36.98 -13.31 -15.85
N TYR A 129 36.65 -14.17 -14.87
CA TYR A 129 37.02 -15.58 -14.82
C TYR A 129 35.97 -16.52 -15.42
N GLY A 130 34.90 -15.98 -16.03
CA GLY A 130 33.89 -16.74 -16.75
C GLY A 130 32.77 -17.34 -15.88
N HIS A 131 32.74 -17.07 -14.57
CA HIS A 131 31.69 -17.57 -13.68
C HIS A 131 30.52 -16.59 -13.56
N LEU A 132 29.30 -17.13 -13.47
CA LEU A 132 28.07 -16.38 -13.23
C LEU A 132 28.04 -15.86 -11.79
N GLN A 133 27.81 -14.56 -11.63
CA GLN A 133 27.80 -13.88 -10.35
C GLN A 133 26.62 -12.90 -10.22
N PHE A 134 26.08 -12.82 -9.00
CA PHE A 134 25.05 -11.86 -8.61
C PHE A 134 25.57 -11.00 -7.44
N ALA A 135 25.51 -9.68 -7.57
CA ALA A 135 25.96 -8.76 -6.54
C ALA A 135 24.76 -8.21 -5.76
N HIS A 136 24.78 -8.33 -4.43
CA HIS A 136 23.69 -7.93 -3.55
C HIS A 136 22.30 -8.40 -4.01
N PRO A 137 22.11 -9.69 -4.34
CA PRO A 137 20.81 -10.14 -4.81
C PRO A 137 19.77 -10.08 -3.71
N ASP A 138 18.53 -9.87 -4.13
CA ASP A 138 17.38 -10.23 -3.32
C ASP A 138 17.32 -11.75 -3.21
N PHE A 139 16.97 -12.24 -2.03
CA PHE A 139 16.92 -13.68 -1.81
C PHE A 139 15.78 -14.08 -0.89
N ASP A 140 15.32 -15.30 -1.11
CA ASP A 140 14.27 -15.93 -0.34
C ASP A 140 14.66 -17.36 -0.02
N ARG A 141 14.63 -17.73 1.27
CA ARG A 141 14.97 -19.08 1.71
C ARG A 141 13.85 -20.07 1.38
N LEU A 142 14.21 -21.19 0.79
CA LEU A 142 13.32 -22.29 0.43
C LEU A 142 13.55 -23.47 1.39
N SER A 143 12.48 -24.13 1.78
CA SER A 143 12.53 -25.38 2.56
C SER A 143 12.93 -26.58 1.68
N GLU A 144 13.39 -27.67 2.28
CA GLU A 144 13.64 -28.95 1.58
C GLU A 144 12.37 -29.61 1.01
N ILE A 145 11.19 -29.21 1.48
CA ILE A 145 9.92 -29.69 0.93
C ILE A 145 9.56 -28.85 -0.29
N GLU A 146 9.74 -27.51 -0.25
CA GLU A 146 9.61 -26.66 -1.44
C GLU A 146 10.61 -27.09 -2.51
N SER A 147 11.90 -27.14 -2.16
CA SER A 147 12.76 -28.32 -2.30
C SER A 147 12.48 -29.42 -3.33
N ARG A 148 11.44 -30.20 -3.03
CA ARG A 148 11.12 -31.52 -3.60
C ARG A 148 9.75 -31.49 -4.26
N ASP A 149 8.80 -30.76 -3.68
CA ASP A 149 7.51 -30.38 -4.28
C ASP A 149 7.65 -29.35 -5.40
N PHE A 150 8.88 -28.96 -5.76
CA PHE A 150 9.19 -28.22 -6.97
C PHE A 150 8.62 -28.83 -8.25
N LEU A 151 8.26 -30.12 -8.23
CA LEU A 151 7.65 -30.84 -9.35
C LEU A 151 6.11 -30.74 -9.39
N ASN A 152 5.44 -30.38 -8.29
CA ASN A 152 3.97 -30.39 -8.22
C ASN A 152 3.42 -29.16 -7.48
N THR A 153 2.70 -28.30 -8.22
CA THR A 153 1.59 -27.43 -7.75
C THR A 153 1.82 -25.97 -7.30
N GLY A 154 2.88 -25.27 -7.70
CA GLY A 154 2.93 -23.81 -7.51
C GLY A 154 3.89 -23.06 -8.43
N LYS A 155 3.34 -22.41 -9.47
CA LYS A 155 4.08 -21.54 -10.41
C LYS A 155 4.41 -20.16 -9.81
N ILE A 156 3.82 -19.80 -8.67
CA ILE A 156 4.02 -18.51 -8.02
C ILE A 156 4.17 -18.73 -6.51
N ILE A 157 5.26 -18.22 -5.92
CA ILE A 157 5.51 -18.31 -4.48
C ILE A 157 5.17 -16.97 -3.81
N PRO A 158 4.23 -16.95 -2.83
CA PRO A 158 3.95 -15.77 -2.03
C PRO A 158 5.04 -15.56 -0.96
N PHE A 159 5.45 -14.30 -0.74
CA PHE A 159 6.36 -13.91 0.32
C PHE A 159 5.69 -12.93 1.27
N TYR A 160 5.69 -13.28 2.54
CA TYR A 160 5.09 -12.51 3.60
C TYR A 160 6.16 -11.69 4.29
N ARG A 161 5.80 -10.46 4.67
CA ARG A 161 6.60 -9.73 5.63
C ARG A 161 6.62 -10.54 6.93
N VAL A 162 7.79 -10.75 7.49
CA VAL A 162 7.90 -11.39 8.81
C VAL A 162 8.39 -10.34 9.80
N PRO A 163 7.53 -9.81 10.69
CA PRO A 163 7.95 -8.89 11.73
C PRO A 163 8.95 -9.53 12.70
N LYS A 164 9.72 -8.70 13.42
CA LYS A 164 10.74 -9.16 14.37
C LYS A 164 10.15 -10.09 15.44
N GLN A 165 8.94 -9.77 15.91
CA GLN A 165 8.20 -10.52 16.92
C GLN A 165 7.94 -11.97 16.48
N LEU A 166 7.58 -12.18 15.22
CA LEU A 166 7.40 -13.51 14.65
C LEU A 166 8.74 -14.25 14.56
N ARG A 167 9.79 -13.58 14.06
CA ARG A 167 11.15 -14.17 13.97
C ARG A 167 11.68 -14.64 15.32
N GLU A 168 11.55 -13.81 16.36
CA GLU A 168 11.95 -14.13 17.74
C GLU A 168 11.19 -15.34 18.31
N SER A 169 9.98 -15.62 17.80
CA SER A 169 9.19 -16.81 18.13
C SER A 169 9.43 -18.02 17.21
N ASN A 170 10.53 -17.99 16.43
CA ASN A 170 10.90 -18.99 15.43
C ASN A 170 9.82 -19.20 14.34
N ILE A 171 9.12 -18.13 13.97
CA ILE A 171 8.22 -18.10 12.82
C ILE A 171 8.92 -17.32 11.71
N GLY A 172 9.45 -18.07 10.73
CA GLY A 172 9.90 -17.54 9.46
C GLY A 172 8.78 -17.57 8.40
N ASP A 173 9.07 -17.02 7.23
CA ASP A 173 8.13 -16.90 6.11
C ASP A 173 7.53 -18.26 5.71
N PHE A 174 8.34 -19.32 5.61
CA PHE A 174 7.85 -20.68 5.37
C PHE A 174 6.87 -21.19 6.43
N SER A 175 7.19 -20.99 7.71
CA SER A 175 6.29 -21.40 8.80
C SER A 175 4.98 -20.63 8.73
N LEU A 176 5.05 -19.34 8.39
CA LEU A 176 3.90 -18.48 8.24
C LEU A 176 3.02 -18.89 7.05
N ARG A 177 3.62 -19.20 5.89
CA ARG A 177 2.92 -19.78 4.73
C ARG A 177 2.12 -21.01 5.11
N ARG A 178 2.74 -21.96 5.82
CA ARG A 178 2.07 -23.21 6.23
C ARG A 178 0.92 -22.96 7.20
N ILE A 179 1.11 -22.05 8.14
CA ILE A 179 0.07 -21.62 9.09
C ILE A 179 -1.12 -21.03 8.33
N ILE A 180 -0.86 -20.13 7.38
CA ILE A 180 -1.88 -19.48 6.55
C ILE A 180 -2.57 -20.49 5.64
N GLN A 181 -1.83 -21.40 5.00
CA GLN A 181 -2.39 -22.46 4.17
C GLN A 181 -3.35 -23.34 4.97
N TYR A 182 -2.97 -23.70 6.20
CA TYR A 182 -3.83 -24.43 7.11
C TYR A 182 -5.09 -23.63 7.47
N ALA A 183 -4.94 -22.33 7.78
CA ALA A 183 -6.07 -21.46 8.08
C ALA A 183 -7.05 -21.36 6.88
N ILE A 184 -6.52 -21.19 5.67
CA ILE A 184 -7.32 -21.14 4.44
C ILE A 184 -8.13 -22.44 4.26
N LEU A 185 -7.44 -23.59 4.25
CA LEU A 185 -8.08 -24.88 3.97
C LEU A 185 -9.21 -25.21 4.95
N ASN A 186 -9.08 -24.77 6.21
CA ASN A 186 -10.03 -25.15 7.26
C ASN A 186 -11.05 -24.05 7.58
N TYR A 187 -10.81 -22.79 7.21
CA TYR A 187 -11.64 -21.67 7.68
C TYR A 187 -12.09 -20.68 6.60
N SER A 188 -11.51 -20.68 5.39
CA SER A 188 -11.88 -19.67 4.38
C SER A 188 -13.35 -19.74 3.94
N HIS A 189 -13.96 -20.93 3.98
CA HIS A 189 -15.38 -21.13 3.64
C HIS A 189 -16.37 -20.45 4.62
N TYR A 190 -15.91 -20.00 5.79
CA TYR A 190 -16.73 -19.21 6.72
C TYR A 190 -16.76 -17.72 6.37
N LEU A 191 -15.99 -17.26 5.37
CA LEU A 191 -16.01 -15.88 4.93
C LEU A 191 -17.34 -15.56 4.26
N GLU A 192 -17.99 -14.52 4.75
CA GLU A 192 -19.20 -13.97 4.15
C GLU A 192 -18.81 -12.98 3.07
N GLU A 193 -19.56 -12.98 1.97
CA GLU A 193 -19.34 -12.06 0.87
C GLU A 193 -19.51 -10.60 1.34
N THR A 194 -18.61 -9.75 0.88
CA THR A 194 -18.52 -8.34 1.28
C THR A 194 -19.20 -7.44 0.27
N LEU A 195 -19.19 -7.81 -1.01
CA LEU A 195 -19.82 -7.05 -2.08
C LEU A 195 -21.22 -7.60 -2.41
N PRO A 196 -22.20 -6.74 -2.73
CA PRO A 196 -23.47 -7.19 -3.27
C PRO A 196 -23.31 -8.04 -4.55
N ASP A 197 -24.12 -9.09 -4.69
CA ASP A 197 -24.10 -10.02 -5.83
C ASP A 197 -24.12 -9.33 -7.21
N TYR A 198 -24.87 -8.23 -7.33
CA TYR A 198 -24.97 -7.50 -8.59
C TYR A 198 -23.63 -6.87 -8.99
N LEU A 199 -22.82 -6.37 -8.04
CA LEU A 199 -21.50 -5.81 -8.32
C LEU A 199 -20.51 -6.90 -8.71
N ILE A 200 -20.59 -8.07 -8.05
CA ILE A 200 -19.74 -9.21 -8.37
C ILE A 200 -20.01 -9.68 -9.81
N LYS A 201 -21.28 -9.86 -10.16
CA LYS A 201 -21.70 -10.30 -11.51
C LYS A 201 -21.37 -9.26 -12.58
N GLN A 202 -21.62 -7.98 -12.31
CA GLN A 202 -21.36 -6.91 -13.28
C GLN A 202 -19.88 -6.75 -13.62
N ASN A 203 -18.99 -6.91 -12.63
CA ASN A 203 -17.56 -6.72 -12.81
C ASN A 203 -16.79 -8.05 -13.01
N ASN A 204 -17.48 -9.19 -13.06
CA ASN A 204 -16.89 -10.53 -13.12
C ASN A 204 -15.84 -10.77 -12.02
N PHE A 205 -16.11 -10.30 -10.81
CA PHE A 205 -15.21 -10.52 -9.68
C PHE A 205 -15.28 -11.95 -9.16
N LEU A 206 -14.16 -12.42 -8.61
CA LEU A 206 -14.11 -13.64 -7.80
C LEU A 206 -14.95 -13.47 -6.53
N SER A 207 -15.45 -14.57 -5.97
CA SER A 207 -16.01 -14.55 -4.61
C SER A 207 -14.94 -14.16 -3.58
N ILE A 208 -15.34 -13.70 -2.39
CA ILE A 208 -14.39 -13.40 -1.32
C ILE A 208 -13.50 -14.60 -0.98
N VAL A 209 -14.05 -15.81 -0.96
CA VAL A 209 -13.30 -17.04 -0.64
C VAL A 209 -12.23 -17.31 -1.69
N GLU A 210 -12.60 -17.28 -2.97
CA GLU A 210 -11.67 -17.46 -4.09
C GLU A 210 -10.59 -16.37 -4.11
N THR A 211 -10.97 -15.14 -3.77
CA THR A 211 -10.06 -13.99 -3.74
C THR A 211 -9.00 -14.16 -2.68
N ILE A 212 -9.38 -14.47 -1.44
CA ILE A 212 -8.45 -14.71 -0.35
C ILE A 212 -7.53 -15.88 -0.69
N ASN A 213 -8.10 -17.00 -1.18
CA ASN A 213 -7.31 -18.16 -1.60
C ASN A 213 -6.29 -17.79 -2.69
N THR A 214 -6.70 -17.02 -3.69
CA THR A 214 -5.86 -16.61 -4.83
C THR A 214 -4.78 -15.60 -4.42
N LEU A 215 -5.08 -14.67 -3.51
CA LEU A 215 -4.09 -13.75 -2.98
C LEU A 215 -3.03 -14.48 -2.15
N HIS A 216 -3.38 -15.52 -1.41
CA HIS A 216 -2.37 -16.28 -0.69
C HIS A 216 -1.63 -17.29 -1.58
N PHE A 217 -2.33 -17.99 -2.47
CA PHE A 217 -1.78 -19.08 -3.27
C PHE A 217 -2.29 -19.02 -4.72
N PRO A 218 -1.79 -18.07 -5.53
CA PRO A 218 -2.29 -17.89 -6.89
C PRO A 218 -1.85 -19.02 -7.81
N ALA A 219 -2.77 -19.49 -8.65
CA ALA A 219 -2.46 -20.48 -9.70
C ALA A 219 -1.62 -19.88 -10.83
N ASN A 220 -1.88 -18.61 -11.17
CA ASN A 220 -1.17 -17.85 -12.21
C ASN A 220 -1.34 -16.33 -12.01
N TYR A 221 -0.54 -15.52 -12.72
CA TYR A 221 -0.57 -14.06 -12.58
C TYR A 221 -1.89 -13.44 -12.99
N ASN A 222 -2.59 -14.01 -13.98
CA ASN A 222 -3.89 -13.50 -14.40
C ASN A 222 -4.91 -13.58 -13.25
N SER A 223 -5.02 -14.74 -12.59
CA SER A 223 -5.88 -14.91 -11.41
C SER A 223 -5.48 -13.99 -10.26
N LEU A 224 -4.17 -13.80 -10.04
CA LEU A 224 -3.65 -12.89 -9.02
C LEU A 224 -4.04 -11.44 -9.30
N THR A 225 -3.97 -11.00 -10.56
CA THR A 225 -4.38 -9.66 -10.99
C THR A 225 -5.86 -9.44 -10.72
N ILE A 226 -6.73 -10.37 -11.13
CA ILE A 226 -8.17 -10.29 -10.89
C ILE A 226 -8.49 -10.21 -9.39
N ALA A 227 -7.84 -11.05 -8.57
CA ALA A 227 -8.04 -11.04 -7.12
C ALA A 227 -7.61 -9.71 -6.48
N LYS A 228 -6.48 -9.13 -6.94
CA LYS A 228 -6.01 -7.80 -6.49
C LYS A 228 -6.96 -6.69 -6.92
N GLU A 229 -7.48 -6.74 -8.16
CA GLU A 229 -8.43 -5.76 -8.67
C GLU A 229 -9.73 -5.77 -7.88
N ARG A 230 -10.27 -6.95 -7.55
CA ARG A 230 -11.45 -7.06 -6.67
C ARG A 230 -11.19 -6.40 -5.31
N MET A 231 -10.07 -6.69 -4.64
CA MET A 231 -9.79 -6.10 -3.32
C MET A 231 -9.60 -4.58 -3.39
N LYS A 232 -8.94 -4.07 -4.44
CA LYS A 232 -8.81 -2.62 -4.68
C LYS A 232 -10.17 -1.97 -4.89
N TYR A 233 -11.03 -2.62 -5.68
CA TYR A 233 -12.40 -2.15 -5.90
C TYR A 233 -13.16 -2.12 -4.58
N GLU A 234 -13.12 -3.20 -3.80
CA GLU A 234 -13.82 -3.31 -2.52
C GLU A 234 -13.40 -2.21 -1.54
N GLU A 235 -12.10 -1.95 -1.41
CA GLU A 235 -11.57 -0.90 -0.55
C GLU A 235 -12.10 0.49 -0.95
N ILE A 236 -12.02 0.82 -2.24
CA ILE A 236 -12.52 2.09 -2.77
C ILE A 236 -14.05 2.17 -2.64
N PHE A 237 -14.76 1.07 -2.91
CA PHE A 237 -16.21 1.02 -2.83
C PHE A 237 -16.69 1.35 -1.41
N TYR A 238 -16.13 0.73 -0.38
CA TYR A 238 -16.50 1.04 0.99
C TYR A 238 -16.12 2.46 1.40
N PHE A 239 -14.97 2.97 0.93
CA PHE A 239 -14.59 4.37 1.13
C PHE A 239 -15.62 5.32 0.52
N GLU A 240 -16.05 5.08 -0.72
CA GLU A 240 -17.07 5.87 -1.41
C GLU A 240 -18.44 5.74 -0.75
N CYS A 241 -18.82 4.55 -0.27
CA CYS A 241 -20.04 4.38 0.53
C CYS A 241 -20.01 5.25 1.79
N MET A 242 -18.88 5.27 2.51
CA MET A 242 -18.72 6.11 3.70
C MET A 242 -18.85 7.60 3.34
N LEU A 243 -18.24 8.05 2.24
CA LEU A 243 -18.37 9.43 1.75
C LEU A 243 -19.80 9.76 1.33
N ALA A 244 -20.49 8.84 0.66
CA ALA A 244 -21.87 8.99 0.21
C ALA A 244 -22.83 9.10 1.41
N ILE A 245 -22.66 8.26 2.44
CA ILE A 245 -23.43 8.33 3.69
C ILE A 245 -23.19 9.68 4.37
N LYS A 246 -21.93 10.13 4.48
CA LYS A 246 -21.61 11.44 5.06
C LYS A 246 -22.26 12.59 4.28
N LYS A 247 -22.22 12.51 2.94
CA LYS A 247 -22.86 13.49 2.04
C LYS A 247 -24.38 13.46 2.17
N TYR A 248 -24.98 12.28 2.34
CA TYR A 248 -26.41 12.12 2.54
C TYR A 248 -26.88 12.84 3.81
N PHE A 249 -26.29 12.53 4.98
CA PHE A 249 -26.64 13.19 6.24
C PHE A 249 -26.39 14.71 6.19
N TYR A 250 -25.32 15.13 5.53
CA TYR A 250 -25.05 16.54 5.34
C TYR A 250 -26.11 17.26 4.49
N ASN A 251 -26.62 16.61 3.44
CA ASN A 251 -27.66 17.15 2.57
C ASN A 251 -29.07 17.13 3.17
N GLU A 252 -29.33 16.22 4.12
CA GLU A 252 -30.56 16.18 4.93
C GLU A 252 -30.58 17.28 6.00
N THR A 253 -29.43 17.89 6.28
CA THR A 253 -29.37 19.05 7.19
C THR A 253 -30.02 20.24 6.48
N ILE A 254 -31.20 20.64 6.95
CA ILE A 254 -31.91 21.80 6.41
C ILE A 254 -31.53 23.05 7.20
N ILE A 255 -31.08 24.09 6.50
CA ILE A 255 -30.89 25.42 7.07
C ILE A 255 -32.18 26.20 6.90
N ASN A 256 -32.78 26.60 8.04
CA ASN A 256 -34.04 27.36 8.06
C ASN A 256 -33.88 28.85 7.72
N SER A 257 -32.64 29.34 7.61
CA SER A 257 -32.32 30.74 7.28
C SER A 257 -31.25 30.81 6.18
N PRO A 258 -31.58 30.47 4.92
CA PRO A 258 -30.67 30.65 3.79
C PRO A 258 -30.26 32.11 3.64
N PHE A 259 -29.05 32.36 3.16
CA PHE A 259 -28.57 33.73 3.00
C PHE A 259 -29.32 34.41 1.85
N ARG A 260 -29.61 35.70 2.03
CA ARG A 260 -30.14 36.58 1.00
C ARG A 260 -29.10 37.66 0.73
N ILE A 261 -28.65 37.80 -0.50
CA ILE A 261 -27.64 38.83 -0.80
C ILE A 261 -28.29 40.22 -0.78
N LYS A 262 -28.02 40.98 0.28
CA LYS A 262 -28.34 42.41 0.39
C LYS A 262 -27.19 43.20 -0.22
N SER A 263 -27.10 43.13 -1.55
CA SER A 263 -25.90 43.42 -2.35
C SER A 263 -25.03 44.68 -2.09
N ASN A 264 -25.39 45.60 -1.20
CA ASN A 264 -24.69 46.86 -1.00
C ASN A 264 -23.29 46.68 -0.38
N LEU A 265 -23.12 45.85 0.66
CA LEU A 265 -21.82 45.73 1.33
C LEU A 265 -20.76 45.14 0.41
N VAL A 266 -21.05 43.98 -0.19
CA VAL A 266 -20.11 43.29 -1.09
C VAL A 266 -19.84 44.11 -2.35
N LYS A 267 -20.86 44.76 -2.94
CA LYS A 267 -20.64 45.65 -4.11
C LYS A 267 -19.74 46.82 -3.77
N ASN A 268 -19.91 47.44 -2.60
CA ASN A 268 -19.08 48.57 -2.19
C ASN A 268 -17.64 48.11 -1.92
N PHE A 269 -17.45 46.93 -1.31
CA PHE A 269 -16.12 46.34 -1.11
C PHE A 269 -15.42 46.02 -2.43
N LEU A 270 -16.13 45.44 -3.41
CA LEU A 270 -15.54 45.17 -4.72
C LEU A 270 -15.08 46.45 -5.43
N LYS A 271 -15.76 47.59 -5.22
CA LYS A 271 -15.37 48.88 -5.79
C LYS A 271 -14.16 49.52 -5.12
N SER A 272 -13.83 49.16 -3.87
CA SER A 272 -12.66 49.70 -3.16
C SER A 272 -11.36 48.96 -3.49
N LEU A 273 -11.44 47.79 -4.12
CA LEU A 273 -10.27 47.02 -4.55
C LEU A 273 -9.48 47.77 -5.63
N LYS A 274 -8.15 47.82 -5.46
CA LYS A 274 -7.20 48.44 -6.42
C LYS A 274 -6.90 47.56 -7.65
N PHE A 275 -7.61 46.46 -7.81
CA PHE A 275 -7.44 45.48 -8.86
C PHE A 275 -8.78 44.82 -9.17
N GLU A 276 -8.91 44.28 -10.37
CA GLU A 276 -10.09 43.51 -10.76
C GLU A 276 -9.92 42.04 -10.40
N LEU A 277 -11.02 41.40 -9.99
CA LEU A 277 -11.04 39.97 -9.77
C LEU A 277 -10.94 39.23 -11.10
N THR A 278 -10.22 38.12 -11.12
CA THR A 278 -10.12 37.28 -12.32
C THR A 278 -11.46 36.60 -12.61
N ASN A 279 -11.68 36.22 -13.88
CA ASN A 279 -12.86 35.43 -14.26
C ASN A 279 -13.01 34.15 -13.44
N SER A 280 -11.91 33.48 -13.10
CA SER A 280 -11.92 32.30 -12.23
C SER A 280 -12.40 32.63 -10.82
N GLN A 281 -11.94 33.73 -10.22
CA GLN A 281 -12.39 34.17 -8.90
C GLN A 281 -13.88 34.55 -8.90
N LEU A 282 -14.33 35.27 -9.93
CA LEU A 282 -15.75 35.63 -10.10
C LEU A 282 -16.65 34.40 -10.24
N LYS A 283 -16.21 33.41 -11.03
CA LYS A 283 -16.92 32.13 -11.17
C LYS A 283 -17.07 31.43 -9.82
N VAL A 284 -15.97 31.30 -9.08
CA VAL A 284 -15.99 30.63 -7.77
C VAL A 284 -16.84 31.38 -6.74
N LEU A 285 -16.80 32.72 -6.73
CA LEU A 285 -17.67 33.54 -5.87
C LEU A 285 -19.15 33.35 -6.22
N SER A 286 -19.48 33.21 -7.51
CA SER A 286 -20.85 32.89 -7.96
C SER A 286 -21.29 31.51 -7.47
N GLU A 287 -20.40 30.52 -7.51
CA GLU A 287 -20.68 29.17 -6.98
C GLU A 287 -20.87 29.17 -5.46
N ILE A 288 -20.00 29.86 -4.71
CA ILE A 288 -20.12 30.04 -3.25
C ILE A 288 -21.44 30.72 -2.90
N ARG A 289 -21.76 31.82 -3.61
CA ARG A 289 -23.02 32.54 -3.45
C ARG A 289 -24.22 31.61 -3.59
N LYS A 290 -24.29 30.83 -4.69
CA LYS A 290 -25.43 29.95 -4.96
C LYS A 290 -25.61 28.90 -3.86
N ASP A 291 -24.50 28.45 -3.27
CA ASP A 291 -24.54 27.47 -2.19
C ASP A 291 -25.04 28.08 -0.88
N LEU A 292 -24.57 29.29 -0.55
CA LEU A 292 -25.03 30.06 0.63
C LEU A 292 -26.50 30.49 0.52
N GLU A 293 -27.00 30.73 -0.70
CA GLU A 293 -28.42 31.01 -0.98
C GLU A 293 -29.31 29.75 -0.92
N SER A 294 -28.70 28.56 -0.82
CA SER A 294 -29.45 27.30 -0.76
C SER A 294 -29.91 26.96 0.67
N ASN A 295 -30.89 26.06 0.78
CA ASN A 295 -31.37 25.56 2.07
C ASN A 295 -30.48 24.45 2.66
N LYS A 296 -29.29 24.22 2.10
CA LYS A 296 -28.32 23.22 2.53
C LYS A 296 -27.03 23.91 2.99
N PRO A 297 -26.28 23.34 3.96
CA PRO A 297 -25.04 23.96 4.39
C PRO A 297 -23.99 23.93 3.28
N MET A 298 -23.22 24.99 3.09
CA MET A 298 -22.12 25.03 2.12
C MET A 298 -20.89 24.26 2.65
N ASN A 299 -20.43 23.23 1.92
CA ASN A 299 -19.17 22.55 2.19
C ASN A 299 -18.35 22.46 0.91
N ARG A 300 -17.44 23.41 0.74
CA ARG A 300 -16.64 23.58 -0.47
C ARG A 300 -15.15 23.58 -0.17
N LEU A 301 -14.39 22.93 -1.04
CA LEU A 301 -12.95 23.06 -1.10
C LEU A 301 -12.57 24.11 -2.14
N LEU A 302 -12.08 25.26 -1.68
CA LEU A 302 -11.50 26.28 -2.54
C LEU A 302 -10.05 25.91 -2.89
N GLN A 303 -9.84 25.30 -4.06
CA GLN A 303 -8.52 24.87 -4.53
C GLN A 303 -7.94 25.86 -5.54
N GLY A 304 -6.63 26.10 -5.46
CA GLY A 304 -5.88 26.90 -6.43
C GLY A 304 -4.42 27.06 -6.02
N ASP A 305 -3.56 27.42 -6.95
CA ASP A 305 -2.11 27.57 -6.73
C ASP A 305 -1.78 28.70 -5.74
N VAL A 306 -0.56 28.69 -5.20
CA VAL A 306 -0.06 29.80 -4.37
C VAL A 306 -0.10 31.09 -5.20
N GLY A 307 -0.65 32.17 -4.62
CA GLY A 307 -0.80 33.46 -5.32
C GLY A 307 -2.08 33.62 -6.16
N SER A 308 -2.90 32.58 -6.35
CA SER A 308 -4.16 32.66 -7.13
C SER A 308 -5.29 33.52 -6.51
N GLY A 309 -5.04 34.15 -5.36
CA GLY A 309 -6.02 35.01 -4.68
C GLY A 309 -7.12 34.24 -3.92
N LYS A 310 -6.85 33.04 -3.42
CA LYS A 310 -7.79 32.30 -2.55
C LYS A 310 -8.24 33.13 -1.34
N THR A 311 -7.34 33.93 -0.79
CA THR A 311 -7.57 34.79 0.38
C THR A 311 -8.66 35.83 0.13
N ILE A 312 -8.68 36.47 -1.05
CA ILE A 312 -9.69 37.48 -1.35
C ILE A 312 -11.07 36.85 -1.57
N VAL A 313 -11.13 35.66 -2.19
CA VAL A 313 -12.37 34.89 -2.35
C VAL A 313 -12.94 34.50 -0.97
N ALA A 314 -12.10 34.04 -0.05
CA ALA A 314 -12.51 33.71 1.32
C ALA A 314 -13.04 34.95 2.06
N LEU A 315 -12.34 36.09 1.99
CA LEU A 315 -12.78 37.34 2.61
C LEU A 315 -14.15 37.80 2.10
N ILE A 316 -14.35 37.81 0.78
CA ILE A 316 -15.65 38.18 0.20
C ILE A 316 -16.75 37.22 0.67
N SER A 317 -16.46 35.93 0.79
CA SER A 317 -17.41 34.94 1.30
C SER A 317 -17.82 35.22 2.75
N MET A 318 -16.87 35.63 3.60
CA MET A 318 -17.15 36.05 4.98
C MET A 318 -18.01 37.33 5.02
N LEU A 319 -17.75 38.29 4.12
CA LEU A 319 -18.54 39.51 4.01
C LEU A 319 -20.00 39.22 3.60
N ILE A 320 -20.25 38.21 2.77
CA ILE A 320 -21.63 37.78 2.43
C ILE A 320 -22.39 37.31 3.69
N ALA A 321 -21.71 36.60 4.60
CA ALA A 321 -22.31 36.16 5.86
C ALA A 321 -22.62 37.35 6.79
N ILE A 322 -21.69 38.30 6.89
CA ILE A 322 -21.84 39.52 7.70
C ILE A 322 -23.00 40.38 7.19
N ASP A 323 -23.12 40.53 5.87
CA ASP A 323 -24.23 41.24 5.21
C ASP A 323 -25.61 40.62 5.51
N ASN A 324 -25.63 39.35 5.91
CA ASN A 324 -26.81 38.61 6.35
C ASN A 324 -27.05 38.62 7.87
N GLY A 325 -26.23 39.36 8.63
CA GLY A 325 -26.35 39.45 10.10
C GLY A 325 -25.72 38.28 10.85
N PHE A 326 -24.92 37.45 10.17
CA PHE A 326 -24.20 36.34 10.78
C PHE A 326 -22.72 36.71 11.05
N GLN A 327 -22.08 35.94 11.91
CA GLN A 327 -20.65 36.02 12.14
C GLN A 327 -19.89 35.03 11.26
N SER A 328 -18.64 35.34 10.94
CA SER A 328 -17.72 34.43 10.26
C SER A 328 -16.53 34.13 11.15
N ALA A 329 -16.09 32.87 11.16
CA ALA A 329 -14.84 32.45 11.82
C ALA A 329 -13.84 31.98 10.76
N PHE A 330 -12.62 32.49 10.82
CA PHE A 330 -11.52 32.08 9.94
C PHE A 330 -10.49 31.28 10.73
N LEU A 331 -10.40 29.98 10.46
CA LEU A 331 -9.52 29.05 11.17
C LEU A 331 -8.24 28.80 10.36
N VAL A 332 -7.09 28.87 11.02
CA VAL A 332 -5.77 28.66 10.43
C VAL A 332 -4.91 27.79 11.36
N PRO A 333 -3.93 27.03 10.83
CA PRO A 333 -3.22 26.02 11.62
C PRO A 333 -2.17 26.58 12.59
N THR A 334 -1.73 27.83 12.43
CA THR A 334 -0.69 28.45 13.29
C THR A 334 -0.97 29.93 13.55
N GLU A 335 -0.47 30.43 14.68
CA GLU A 335 -0.55 31.84 15.08
C GLU A 335 0.12 32.77 14.06
N ILE A 336 1.27 32.39 13.52
CA ILE A 336 1.99 33.18 12.50
C ILE A 336 1.12 33.39 11.26
N LEU A 337 0.43 32.34 10.79
CA LEU A 337 -0.50 32.48 9.67
C LEU A 337 -1.73 33.31 10.04
N ALA A 338 -2.20 33.23 11.29
CA ALA A 338 -3.31 34.05 11.76
C ALA A 338 -2.97 35.54 11.70
N ASP A 339 -1.80 35.94 12.21
CA ASP A 339 -1.32 37.32 12.15
C ASP A 339 -1.14 37.81 10.70
N GLN A 340 -0.60 36.96 9.81
CA GLN A 340 -0.47 37.28 8.39
C GLN A 340 -1.83 37.52 7.72
N HIS A 341 -2.81 36.62 7.94
CA HIS A 341 -4.15 36.77 7.40
C HIS A 341 -4.89 37.97 7.98
N TYR A 342 -4.73 38.24 9.28
CA TYR A 342 -5.29 39.41 9.94
C TYR A 342 -4.78 40.72 9.33
N LYS A 343 -3.45 40.87 9.17
CA LYS A 343 -2.84 42.03 8.50
C LYS A 343 -3.34 42.17 7.06
N THR A 344 -3.44 41.06 6.33
CA THR A 344 -3.95 41.04 4.96
C THR A 344 -5.40 41.52 4.89
N PHE A 345 -6.29 40.98 5.74
CA PHE A 345 -7.69 41.38 5.79
C PHE A 345 -7.86 42.85 6.20
N ASN A 346 -7.13 43.32 7.22
CA ASN A 346 -7.14 44.73 7.62
C ASN A 346 -6.70 45.65 6.48
N SER A 347 -5.71 45.24 5.68
CA SER A 347 -5.25 46.06 4.54
C SER A 347 -6.35 46.26 3.48
N TYR A 348 -7.20 45.24 3.26
CA TYR A 348 -8.34 45.34 2.34
C TYR A 348 -9.54 46.06 2.95
N LEU A 349 -9.81 45.83 4.23
CA LEU A 349 -10.99 46.36 4.92
C LEU A 349 -10.80 47.82 5.37
N ASN A 350 -9.59 48.28 5.68
CA ASN A 350 -9.36 49.69 6.04
C ASN A 350 -9.47 50.63 4.83
N SER A 351 -9.30 50.12 3.62
CA SER A 351 -9.50 50.87 2.37
C SER A 351 -10.96 50.92 1.91
N PHE A 352 -11.84 50.23 2.63
CA PHE A 352 -13.27 50.11 2.40
C PHE A 352 -14.02 50.87 3.50
#